data_AF-A0A6H2GSE5-F1
#
_entry.id   AF-A0A6H2GSE5-F1
#
_cell.length_a   1.000
_cell.length_b   1.000
_cell.length_c   1.000
_cell.angle_alpha   90.00
_cell.angle_beta   90.00
_cell.angle_gamma   90.00
#
_symmetry.space_group_name_H-M   'P 1'
#
loop_
_entity.id
_entity.type
_entity.pdbx_description
1 polymer ?
#
loop_
_entity_poly.entity_id
_entity_poly.type
_entity_poly.pdbx_seq_one_letter_code
_entity_poly.pdbx_strand_id
1 'polypeptide(L)'
;MPAMYIVNRNNRQEAPEEENAIERKDRAAQPERSDGNGAAGGAEAGPEAKSPQQPASSPGAGPGKLAVDIAVSSTQDGKREPAARHHGELISKGRSLYLRYEERDELHGVVRTTLRWNGEELTLTRRGGLESDQTFAAGQSRGGRYASPHLSFPLVTETEELAASSPGEGLLPLTLSWTYRLRIEDQSSGRFQLRLTIQEANQP
;
A
#
# COMPACT_ATOMS: atom_id res chain seq x y z
N MET A 1 11.37 -4.21 -12.32
CA MET A 1 11.33 -3.59 -10.98
C MET A 1 10.32 -2.45 -11.05
N PRO A 2 9.24 -2.43 -10.25
CA PRO A 2 8.24 -1.37 -10.36
C PRO A 2 8.79 -0.01 -9.90
N ALA A 3 8.20 1.06 -10.43
CA ALA A 3 8.67 2.45 -10.40
C ALA A 3 9.09 3.06 -9.05
N MET A 4 8.70 2.46 -7.93
CA MET A 4 8.74 3.10 -6.61
C MET A 4 9.97 2.74 -5.77
N TYR A 5 10.89 1.92 -6.29
CA TYR A 5 12.11 1.51 -5.57
C TYR A 5 13.24 2.55 -5.68
N ILE A 6 13.05 3.64 -6.43
CA ILE A 6 14.09 4.64 -6.67
C ILE A 6 13.95 5.77 -5.65
N VAL A 7 14.05 5.38 -4.38
CA VAL A 7 14.47 6.27 -3.30
C VAL A 7 15.52 5.53 -2.48
N ASN A 8 16.66 5.23 -3.09
CA ASN A 8 17.96 5.28 -2.41
C ASN A 8 19.08 4.85 -3.36
N ARG A 9 19.85 5.84 -3.84
CA ARG A 9 21.28 5.59 -4.08
C ARG A 9 22.19 6.81 -3.94
N ASN A 10 21.67 8.04 -3.97
CA ASN A 10 22.53 9.23 -4.10
C ASN A 10 22.57 10.22 -2.93
N ASN A 11 21.96 9.95 -1.76
CA ASN A 11 22.04 10.87 -0.61
C ASN A 11 23.00 10.42 0.50
N ARG A 12 24.15 9.86 0.13
CA ARG A 12 25.30 9.74 1.04
C ARG A 12 26.14 11.01 0.92
N GLN A 13 25.59 12.13 1.41
CA GLN A 13 26.43 13.23 1.87
C GLN A 13 26.73 12.97 3.35
N GLU A 14 28.02 13.05 3.65
CA GLU A 14 28.68 12.74 4.90
C GLU A 14 28.09 13.54 6.06
N ALA A 15 27.65 12.85 7.11
CA ALA A 15 27.32 13.50 8.39
C ALA A 15 28.60 13.59 9.24
N PRO A 16 28.81 14.68 9.99
CA PRO A 16 30.02 14.88 10.79
C PRO A 16 30.05 13.92 11.98
N GLU A 17 31.24 13.40 12.27
CA GLU A 17 31.53 12.64 13.48
C GLU A 17 31.41 13.57 14.70
N GLU A 18 30.36 13.41 15.50
CA GLU A 18 30.32 13.93 16.87
C GLU A 18 30.33 12.77 17.88
N GLU A 19 31.53 12.59 18.41
CA GLU A 19 31.89 12.20 19.77
C GLU A 19 30.77 12.40 20.81
N ASN A 20 30.36 11.31 21.48
CA ASN A 20 30.14 11.30 22.94
C ASN A 20 29.93 9.87 23.45
N ALA A 21 31.02 9.28 23.95
CA ALA A 21 30.98 8.11 24.81
C ALA A 21 30.80 8.59 26.26
N ILE A 22 29.58 8.49 26.80
CA ILE A 22 29.35 8.60 28.24
C ILE A 22 29.13 7.20 28.80
N GLU A 23 30.22 6.72 29.37
CA GLU A 23 30.37 5.54 30.19
C GLU A 23 29.39 5.58 31.39
N ARG A 24 28.52 4.57 31.51
CA ARG A 24 27.88 4.22 32.77
C ARG A 24 28.00 2.73 32.99
N LYS A 25 28.90 2.38 33.91
CA LYS A 25 29.05 1.05 34.47
C LYS A 25 28.72 1.09 35.96
N ASP A 26 28.20 -0.05 36.42
CA ASP A 26 28.27 -0.59 37.78
C ASP A 26 27.20 -0.18 38.82
N ARG A 27 26.24 -1.12 39.03
CA ARG A 27 26.24 -2.13 40.13
C ARG A 27 25.02 -2.13 41.09
N ALA A 28 24.22 -3.20 40.90
CA ALA A 28 23.61 -4.15 41.84
C ALA A 28 23.14 -3.74 43.26
N ALA A 29 21.89 -4.14 43.59
CA ALA A 29 21.55 -4.89 44.81
C ALA A 29 20.15 -5.56 44.66
N GLN A 30 20.04 -6.84 45.05
CA GLN A 30 18.81 -7.65 45.23
C GLN A 30 18.32 -7.52 46.71
N PRO A 31 17.43 -8.40 47.23
CA PRO A 31 15.95 -8.38 47.14
C PRO A 31 15.28 -8.39 48.54
N GLU A 32 13.98 -8.12 48.65
CA GLU A 32 13.19 -8.56 49.83
C GLU A 32 11.80 -9.05 49.43
N ARG A 33 11.39 -10.14 50.09
CA ARG A 33 10.11 -10.85 49.95
C ARG A 33 9.15 -10.38 51.06
N SER A 34 7.84 -10.43 50.83
CA SER A 34 6.87 -11.09 51.73
C SER A 34 5.43 -11.01 51.21
N ASP A 35 4.90 -12.21 50.94
CA ASP A 35 3.56 -12.78 51.20
C ASP A 35 2.31 -11.89 51.36
N GLY A 36 1.26 -12.29 50.63
CA GLY A 36 -0.12 -11.88 50.87
C GLY A 36 -1.12 -12.74 50.08
N ASN A 37 -1.82 -13.62 50.81
CA ASN A 37 -2.65 -14.76 50.39
C ASN A 37 -4.13 -14.40 50.04
N GLY A 38 -4.83 -15.31 49.33
CA GLY A 38 -6.30 -15.39 49.19
C GLY A 38 -6.77 -15.69 47.76
N ALA A 39 -7.00 -16.94 47.30
CA ALA A 39 -8.17 -17.82 47.51
C ALA A 39 -9.54 -17.15 47.26
N ALA A 40 -10.59 -17.75 46.68
CA ALA A 40 -10.88 -18.93 45.85
C ALA A 40 -12.43 -18.88 45.62
N GLY A 41 -12.93 -19.52 44.55
CA GLY A 41 -14.34 -19.87 44.35
C GLY A 41 -15.02 -19.12 43.19
N GLY A 42 -15.79 -19.72 42.29
CA GLY A 42 -16.30 -21.09 42.20
C GLY A 42 -17.72 -21.07 41.58
N ALA A 43 -17.91 -21.83 40.49
CA ALA A 43 -19.18 -22.29 39.88
C ALA A 43 -20.15 -21.19 39.36
N GLU A 44 -21.04 -21.37 38.37
CA GLU A 44 -21.90 -22.50 38.01
C GLU A 44 -22.29 -22.46 36.52
N ALA A 45 -22.72 -23.63 36.02
CA ALA A 45 -23.25 -23.89 34.70
C ALA A 45 -24.78 -23.73 34.64
N GLY A 46 -25.33 -23.55 33.43
CA GLY A 46 -26.76 -23.70 33.18
C GLY A 46 -27.16 -23.41 31.72
N PRO A 47 -27.62 -24.42 30.94
CA PRO A 47 -28.00 -24.29 29.52
C PRO A 47 -29.53 -24.33 29.29
N GLU A 48 -30.06 -23.59 28.31
CA GLU A 48 -31.43 -23.68 27.75
C GLU A 48 -31.49 -22.81 26.48
N ALA A 49 -32.30 -22.97 25.44
CA ALA A 49 -32.94 -24.08 24.74
C ALA A 49 -33.50 -23.48 23.41
N LYS A 50 -33.26 -24.19 22.29
CA LYS A 50 -33.89 -24.24 20.95
C LYS A 50 -35.01 -23.25 20.47
N SER A 51 -34.74 -22.68 19.27
CA SER A 51 -35.53 -22.70 17.99
C SER A 51 -36.83 -21.85 17.85
N PRO A 52 -37.39 -21.65 16.63
CA PRO A 52 -36.85 -21.29 15.30
C PRO A 52 -37.71 -20.19 14.56
N GLN A 53 -37.41 -19.90 13.28
CA GLN A 53 -38.19 -19.14 12.24
C GLN A 53 -37.96 -17.61 12.19
N GLN A 54 -37.83 -16.92 11.05
CA GLN A 54 -37.84 -17.24 9.61
C GLN A 54 -37.30 -16.00 8.81
N PRO A 55 -37.10 -16.08 7.47
CA PRO A 55 -36.19 -15.24 6.70
C PRO A 55 -36.79 -13.91 6.27
N ALA A 56 -35.93 -12.91 6.08
CA ALA A 56 -36.27 -11.72 5.32
C ALA A 56 -35.14 -11.34 4.35
N SER A 57 -35.49 -11.44 3.06
CA SER A 57 -35.04 -10.61 1.93
C SER A 57 -33.63 -10.76 1.34
N SER A 58 -33.59 -11.52 0.24
CA SER A 58 -33.10 -11.16 -1.12
C SER A 58 -31.61 -10.80 -1.39
N PRO A 59 -31.09 -11.16 -2.59
CA PRO A 59 -29.67 -11.19 -2.88
C PRO A 59 -29.13 -9.79 -3.16
N GLY A 60 -28.29 -9.29 -2.25
CA GLY A 60 -27.36 -8.24 -2.61
C GLY A 60 -26.31 -8.86 -3.52
N ALA A 61 -26.39 -8.61 -4.83
CA ALA A 61 -25.21 -8.72 -5.68
C ALA A 61 -24.16 -7.77 -5.10
N GLY A 62 -23.27 -8.31 -4.27
CA GLY A 62 -22.07 -7.62 -3.85
C GLY A 62 -21.33 -7.15 -5.11
N PRO A 63 -20.51 -6.08 -5.01
CA PRO A 63 -19.76 -5.60 -6.17
C PRO A 63 -19.01 -6.77 -6.80
N GLY A 64 -19.37 -7.11 -8.03
CA GLY A 64 -18.78 -8.22 -8.76
C GLY A 64 -17.27 -8.06 -8.77
N LYS A 65 -16.55 -9.07 -8.29
CA LYS A 65 -15.09 -9.13 -8.39
C LYS A 65 -14.75 -9.73 -9.74
N LEU A 66 -13.91 -9.05 -10.51
CA LEU A 66 -13.42 -9.54 -11.80
C LEU A 66 -11.94 -9.89 -11.68
N ALA A 67 -11.56 -11.09 -12.10
CA ALA A 67 -10.15 -11.47 -12.21
C ALA A 67 -9.53 -10.73 -13.40
N VAL A 68 -8.34 -10.17 -13.21
CA VAL A 68 -7.68 -9.32 -14.22
C VAL A 68 -6.19 -9.62 -14.34
N ASP A 69 -5.68 -9.45 -15.56
CA ASP A 69 -4.25 -9.32 -15.83
C ASP A 69 -3.86 -7.85 -15.84
N ILE A 70 -2.70 -7.56 -15.25
CA ILE A 70 -2.22 -6.20 -15.03
C ILE A 70 -0.83 -6.08 -15.62
N ALA A 71 -0.62 -5.10 -16.48
CA ALA A 71 0.68 -4.71 -16.98
C ALA A 71 1.04 -3.32 -16.46
N VAL A 72 2.19 -3.20 -15.78
CA VAL A 72 2.69 -1.93 -15.25
C VAL A 72 3.99 -1.58 -15.98
N SER A 73 4.06 -0.38 -16.54
CA SER A 73 5.27 0.17 -17.12
C SER A 73 5.61 1.50 -16.47
N SER A 74 6.90 1.78 -16.35
CA SER A 74 7.42 2.98 -15.73
C SER A 74 8.57 3.55 -16.52
N THR A 75 8.61 4.87 -16.60
CA THR A 75 9.80 5.63 -17.00
C THR A 75 10.14 6.58 -15.87
N GLN A 76 11.40 6.60 -15.46
CA GLN A 76 11.93 7.61 -14.55
C GLN A 76 13.03 8.40 -15.23
N ASP A 77 12.91 9.73 -15.24
CA ASP A 77 13.92 10.63 -15.80
C ASP A 77 14.39 10.19 -17.22
N GLY A 78 13.44 9.72 -18.03
CA GLY A 78 13.67 9.22 -19.39
C GLY A 78 14.13 7.77 -19.49
N LYS A 79 14.55 7.13 -18.39
CA LYS A 79 14.94 5.72 -18.36
C LYS A 79 13.72 4.82 -18.15
N ARG A 80 13.46 3.95 -19.13
CA ARG A 80 12.35 3.00 -19.08
C ARG A 80 12.75 1.74 -18.28
N GLU A 81 11.89 1.34 -17.37
CA GLU A 81 12.00 0.07 -16.65
C GLU A 81 11.27 -1.05 -17.41
N PRO A 82 11.71 -2.31 -17.28
CA PRO A 82 10.99 -3.45 -17.82
C PRO A 82 9.56 -3.50 -17.26
N ALA A 83 8.58 -3.75 -18.14
CA ALA A 83 7.19 -3.87 -17.74
C ALA A 83 7.00 -5.07 -16.79
N ALA A 84 6.30 -4.84 -15.68
CA ALA A 84 5.91 -5.88 -14.75
C ALA A 84 4.51 -6.40 -15.09
N ARG A 85 4.27 -7.69 -14.86
CA ARG A 85 2.96 -8.32 -15.03
C ARG A 85 2.50 -8.94 -13.73
N HIS A 86 1.22 -8.75 -13.41
CA HIS A 86 0.58 -9.26 -12.21
C HIS A 86 -0.80 -9.81 -12.53
N HIS A 87 -1.29 -10.69 -11.67
CA HIS A 87 -2.68 -11.09 -11.62
C HIS A 87 -3.34 -10.43 -10.41
N GLY A 88 -4.60 -10.04 -10.55
CA GLY A 88 -5.31 -9.35 -9.49
C GLY A 88 -6.83 -9.41 -9.61
N GLU A 89 -7.47 -8.62 -8.76
CA GLU A 89 -8.92 -8.45 -8.72
C GLU A 89 -9.28 -6.99 -8.99
N LEU A 90 -10.23 -6.76 -9.89
CA LEU A 90 -10.90 -5.48 -10.09
C LEU A 90 -12.28 -5.52 -9.44
N ILE A 91 -12.60 -4.51 -8.64
CA ILE A 91 -13.84 -4.41 -7.89
C ILE A 91 -14.45 -3.03 -8.12
N SER A 92 -15.65 -2.99 -8.68
CA SER A 92 -16.40 -1.75 -8.86
C SER A 92 -17.28 -1.48 -7.64
N LYS A 93 -17.01 -0.41 -6.88
CA LYS A 93 -17.81 -0.02 -5.71
C LYS A 93 -18.24 1.44 -5.82
N GLY A 94 -19.53 1.65 -6.09
CA GLY A 94 -20.09 2.97 -6.36
C GLY A 94 -19.44 3.59 -7.60
N ARG A 95 -18.90 4.80 -7.46
CA ARG A 95 -18.16 5.51 -8.53
C ARG A 95 -16.66 5.18 -8.58
N SER A 96 -16.18 4.30 -7.71
CA SER A 96 -14.76 3.97 -7.62
C SER A 96 -14.47 2.56 -8.10
N LEU A 97 -13.37 2.43 -8.83
CA LEU A 97 -12.74 1.16 -9.17
C LEU A 97 -11.62 0.88 -8.17
N TYR A 98 -11.56 -0.35 -7.70
CA TYR A 98 -10.50 -0.84 -6.82
C TYR A 98 -9.77 -1.97 -7.52
N LEU A 99 -8.50 -1.75 -7.82
CA LEU A 99 -7.60 -2.79 -8.32
C LEU A 99 -6.75 -3.31 -7.16
N ARG A 100 -6.66 -4.62 -7.00
CA ARG A 100 -5.84 -5.26 -5.97
C ARG A 100 -4.97 -6.33 -6.58
N TYR A 101 -3.67 -6.31 -6.27
CA TYR A 101 -2.72 -7.32 -6.70
C TYR A 101 -1.54 -7.41 -5.74
N GLU A 102 -0.73 -8.45 -5.88
CA GLU A 102 0.52 -8.61 -5.12
C GLU A 102 1.73 -8.29 -6.00
N GLU A 103 2.62 -7.46 -5.46
CA GLU A 103 3.98 -7.25 -5.93
C GLU A 103 4.90 -8.19 -5.14
N ARG A 104 5.89 -8.79 -5.82
CA ARG A 104 6.92 -9.62 -5.18
C ARG A 104 8.29 -9.16 -5.63
N ASP A 105 9.17 -8.92 -4.69
CA ASP A 105 10.57 -8.60 -4.95
C ASP A 105 11.49 -9.15 -3.84
N GLU A 106 12.79 -9.19 -4.14
CA GLU A 106 13.80 -9.77 -3.25
C GLU A 106 14.07 -8.93 -1.99
N LEU A 107 13.82 -7.63 -2.04
CA LEU A 107 14.16 -6.69 -0.97
C LEU A 107 13.02 -6.50 0.04
N HIS A 108 11.78 -6.43 -0.44
CA HIS A 108 10.59 -6.19 0.39
C HIS A 108 9.63 -7.40 0.43
N GLY A 109 9.97 -8.51 -0.20
CA GLY A 109 9.14 -9.72 -0.17
C GLY A 109 7.79 -9.48 -0.83
N VAL A 110 6.70 -9.82 -0.13
CA VAL A 110 5.33 -9.66 -0.64
C VAL A 110 4.76 -8.31 -0.23
N VAL A 111 4.32 -7.54 -1.21
CA VAL A 111 3.67 -6.24 -1.03
C VAL A 111 2.29 -6.27 -1.70
N ARG A 112 1.25 -6.06 -0.90
CA ARG A 112 -0.13 -5.96 -1.38
C ARG A 112 -0.37 -4.54 -1.86
N THR A 113 -0.68 -4.41 -3.14
CA THR A 113 -0.98 -3.14 -3.77
C THR A 113 -2.47 -2.98 -4.02
N THR A 114 -3.02 -1.86 -3.58
CA THR A 114 -4.39 -1.44 -3.89
C THR A 114 -4.34 -0.10 -4.61
N LEU A 115 -4.93 -0.03 -5.81
CA LEU A 115 -5.24 1.24 -6.45
C LEU A 115 -6.74 1.52 -6.35
N ARG A 116 -7.09 2.76 -6.05
CA ARG A 116 -8.45 3.27 -6.13
C ARG A 116 -8.49 4.39 -7.16
N TRP A 117 -9.31 4.22 -8.19
CA TRP A 117 -9.63 5.27 -9.15
C TRP A 117 -11.08 5.71 -8.96
N ASN A 118 -11.33 7.00 -8.75
CA ASN A 118 -12.68 7.53 -8.56
C ASN A 118 -13.21 8.37 -9.74
N GLY A 119 -12.43 8.49 -10.82
CA GLY A 119 -12.74 9.35 -11.97
C GLY A 119 -11.92 10.64 -12.02
N GLU A 120 -11.37 11.09 -10.90
CA GLU A 120 -10.59 12.34 -10.78
C GLU A 120 -9.25 12.14 -10.10
N GLU A 121 -9.20 11.26 -9.09
CA GLU A 121 -8.06 11.00 -8.23
C GLU A 121 -7.73 9.50 -8.21
N LEU A 122 -6.43 9.21 -8.22
CA LEU A 122 -5.86 7.88 -8.08
C LEU A 122 -5.16 7.76 -6.73
N THR A 123 -5.61 6.85 -5.87
CA THR A 123 -4.92 6.51 -4.62
C THR A 123 -4.18 5.19 -4.80
N LEU A 124 -2.92 5.13 -4.39
CA LEU A 124 -2.08 3.94 -4.38
C LEU A 124 -1.65 3.64 -2.94
N THR A 125 -2.05 2.46 -2.46
CA THR A 125 -1.78 1.98 -1.11
C THR A 125 -1.01 0.67 -1.21
N ARG A 126 0.17 0.62 -0.60
CA ARG A 126 1.01 -0.58 -0.48
C ARG A 126 1.12 -1.01 0.97
N ARG A 127 0.96 -2.30 1.24
CA ARG A 127 1.03 -2.91 2.58
C ARG A 127 1.85 -4.21 2.54
N GLY A 128 2.61 -4.52 3.58
CA GLY A 128 3.45 -5.73 3.65
C GLY A 128 4.91 -5.41 3.97
N GLY A 129 5.86 -5.97 3.22
CA GLY A 129 7.28 -5.64 3.45
C GLY A 129 7.68 -4.22 3.01
N LEU A 130 6.74 -3.50 2.40
CA LEU A 130 6.77 -2.05 2.23
C LEU A 130 5.36 -1.48 2.49
N GLU A 131 5.33 -0.39 3.24
CA GLU A 131 4.16 0.41 3.54
C GLU A 131 4.25 1.74 2.80
N SER A 132 3.23 2.08 2.00
CA SER A 132 3.17 3.40 1.36
C SER A 132 1.74 3.84 1.04
N ASP A 133 1.51 5.14 1.15
CA ASP A 133 0.28 5.81 0.71
C ASP A 133 0.63 7.00 -0.17
N GLN A 134 0.10 6.99 -1.39
CA GLN A 134 0.28 8.05 -2.38
C GLN A 134 -1.05 8.38 -3.05
N THR A 135 -1.26 9.66 -3.35
CA THR A 135 -2.47 10.13 -4.00
C THR A 135 -2.09 11.04 -5.16
N PHE A 136 -2.74 10.85 -6.31
CA PHE A 136 -2.43 11.55 -7.54
C PHE A 136 -3.71 12.21 -8.06
N ALA A 137 -3.64 13.52 -8.29
CA ALA A 137 -4.72 14.32 -8.87
C ALA A 137 -4.09 15.37 -9.79
N ALA A 138 -4.48 15.38 -11.07
CA ALA A 138 -3.84 16.22 -12.08
C ALA A 138 -3.76 17.70 -11.66
N GLY A 139 -2.59 18.30 -11.81
CA GLY A 139 -2.30 19.68 -11.43
C GLY A 139 -2.17 19.93 -9.93
N GLN A 140 -2.23 18.89 -9.08
CA GLN A 140 -2.23 19.03 -7.63
C GLN A 140 -1.04 18.33 -6.96
N SER A 141 -0.64 18.90 -5.82
CA SER A 141 0.30 18.29 -4.89
C SER A 141 -0.44 17.53 -3.80
N ARG A 142 0.05 16.35 -3.45
CA ARG A 142 -0.49 15.51 -2.38
C ARG A 142 0.62 15.00 -1.49
N GLY A 143 0.39 15.06 -0.18
CA GLY A 143 1.27 14.40 0.78
C GLY A 143 1.09 12.89 0.74
N GLY A 144 2.15 12.17 1.03
CA GLY A 144 2.17 10.72 1.12
C GLY A 144 3.23 10.25 2.11
N ARG A 145 3.33 8.93 2.26
CA ARG A 145 4.29 8.30 3.15
C ARG A 145 4.91 7.08 2.51
N TYR A 146 6.16 6.83 2.87
CA TYR A 146 6.88 5.60 2.62
C TYR A 146 7.43 5.08 3.94
N ALA A 147 7.33 3.77 4.18
CA ALA A 147 7.91 3.10 5.34
C ALA A 147 8.28 1.65 5.03
N SER A 148 9.54 1.30 5.23
CA SER A 148 10.08 -0.06 5.19
C SER A 148 10.71 -0.39 6.55
N PRO A 149 11.21 -1.63 6.76
CA PRO A 149 11.91 -1.98 8.01
C PRO A 149 13.14 -1.12 8.32
N HIS A 150 13.72 -0.46 7.32
CA HIS A 150 14.97 0.27 7.45
C HIS A 150 14.81 1.79 7.36
N LEU A 151 13.68 2.29 6.85
CA LEU A 151 13.52 3.70 6.55
C LEU A 151 12.04 4.11 6.48
N SER A 152 11.69 5.27 7.03
CA SER A 152 10.34 5.85 6.92
C SER A 152 10.45 7.35 6.75
N PHE A 153 9.77 7.92 5.75
CA PHE A 153 9.76 9.36 5.49
C PHE A 153 8.42 9.82 4.88
N PRO A 154 8.04 11.08 5.12
CA PRO A 154 7.01 11.74 4.34
C PRO A 154 7.52 12.06 2.93
N LEU A 155 6.61 12.10 1.97
CA LEU A 155 6.88 12.49 0.59
C LEU A 155 5.75 13.36 0.04
N VAL A 156 6.02 14.06 -1.05
CA VAL A 156 5.01 14.83 -1.79
C VAL A 156 5.03 14.40 -3.25
N THR A 157 3.85 14.17 -3.81
CA THR A 157 3.65 13.89 -5.24
C THR A 157 3.01 15.09 -5.91
N GLU A 158 3.74 15.73 -6.80
CA GLU A 158 3.25 16.81 -7.68
C GLU A 158 2.78 16.17 -8.99
N THR A 159 1.47 16.00 -9.17
CA THR A 159 0.93 15.27 -10.33
C THR A 159 0.78 16.21 -11.52
N GLU A 160 1.54 15.97 -12.58
CA GLU A 160 1.49 16.74 -13.83
C GLU A 160 0.25 16.32 -14.64
N GLU A 161 0.06 15.02 -14.82
CA GLU A 161 -1.00 14.46 -15.66
C GLU A 161 -1.58 13.20 -15.00
N LEU A 162 -2.88 13.00 -15.18
CA LEU A 162 -3.59 11.78 -14.80
C LEU A 162 -4.73 11.55 -15.79
N ALA A 163 -4.73 10.39 -16.44
CA ALA A 163 -5.70 10.04 -17.46
C ALA A 163 -6.13 8.57 -17.36
N ALA A 164 -7.37 8.33 -17.73
CA ALA A 164 -7.95 7.01 -17.88
C ALA A 164 -8.48 6.86 -19.32
N SER A 165 -8.22 5.72 -19.96
CA SER A 165 -8.78 5.41 -21.28
C SER A 165 -9.19 3.95 -21.40
N SER A 166 -10.30 3.71 -22.12
CA SER A 166 -10.77 2.40 -22.54
C SER A 166 -11.03 2.46 -24.05
N PRO A 167 -10.63 1.44 -24.84
CA PRO A 167 -10.81 1.45 -26.29
C PRO A 167 -12.23 1.06 -26.74
N GLY A 168 -13.14 0.71 -25.84
CA GLY A 168 -14.50 0.30 -26.17
C GLY A 168 -15.55 0.82 -25.19
N GLU A 169 -16.81 0.41 -25.38
CA GLU A 169 -17.94 0.81 -24.53
C GLU A 169 -17.91 0.16 -23.12
N GLY A 170 -17.03 -0.82 -22.93
CA GLY A 170 -16.85 -1.53 -21.67
C GLY A 170 -15.83 -0.90 -20.72
N LEU A 171 -15.86 -1.39 -19.47
CA LEU A 171 -14.91 -0.98 -18.43
C LEU A 171 -13.48 -1.43 -18.74
N LEU A 172 -13.31 -2.61 -19.35
CA LEU A 172 -12.03 -3.19 -19.69
C LEU A 172 -11.89 -3.38 -21.21
N PRO A 173 -10.66 -3.30 -21.76
CA PRO A 173 -9.41 -3.00 -21.04
C PRO A 173 -9.31 -1.54 -20.60
N LEU A 174 -8.84 -1.30 -19.38
CA LEU A 174 -8.66 0.04 -18.81
C LEU A 174 -7.18 0.38 -18.76
N THR A 175 -6.81 1.55 -19.25
CA THR A 175 -5.47 2.11 -19.08
C THR A 175 -5.51 3.33 -18.19
N LEU A 176 -4.78 3.29 -17.07
CA LEU A 176 -4.49 4.45 -16.25
C LEU A 176 -3.06 4.91 -16.55
N SER A 177 -2.87 6.18 -16.83
CA SER A 177 -1.54 6.77 -17.00
C SER A 177 -1.42 8.04 -16.20
N TRP A 178 -0.31 8.19 -15.49
CA TRP A 178 -0.04 9.38 -14.71
C TRP A 178 1.43 9.74 -14.71
N THR A 179 1.68 11.04 -14.66
CA THR A 179 3.01 11.63 -14.62
C THR A 179 3.10 12.50 -13.38
N TYR A 180 4.17 12.35 -12.62
CA TYR A 180 4.36 13.12 -11.39
C TYR A 180 5.83 13.35 -11.08
N ARG A 181 6.09 14.39 -10.29
CA ARG A 181 7.38 14.58 -9.61
C ARG A 181 7.25 14.13 -8.17
N LEU A 182 8.28 13.44 -7.70
CA LEU A 182 8.40 13.05 -6.30
C LEU A 182 9.31 14.04 -5.57
N ARG A 183 8.87 14.52 -4.42
CA ARG A 183 9.70 15.28 -3.49
C ARG A 183 9.78 14.58 -2.15
N ILE A 184 10.97 14.58 -1.59
CA ILE A 184 11.23 14.14 -0.22
C ILE A 184 11.84 15.33 0.47
N GLU A 185 11.22 15.73 1.58
CA GLU A 185 11.45 17.07 2.14
C GLU A 185 11.28 18.11 1.04
N ASP A 186 12.23 19.04 0.88
CA ASP A 186 12.21 20.05 -0.16
C ASP A 186 13.04 19.69 -1.40
N GLN A 187 13.49 18.44 -1.53
CA GLN A 187 14.33 18.02 -2.66
C GLN A 187 13.53 17.22 -3.70
N SER A 188 13.71 17.55 -4.98
CA SER A 188 13.16 16.78 -6.10
C SER A 188 13.90 15.45 -6.24
N SER A 189 13.18 14.34 -6.01
CA SER A 189 13.71 12.97 -6.06
C SER A 189 13.60 12.32 -7.44
N GLY A 190 12.87 12.95 -8.38
CA GLY A 190 12.80 12.51 -9.78
C GLY A 190 11.41 12.72 -10.40
N ARG A 191 11.34 12.55 -11.73
CA ARG A 191 10.09 12.59 -12.49
C ARG A 191 9.73 11.19 -12.99
N PHE A 192 8.49 10.80 -12.71
CA PHE A 192 7.97 9.46 -12.95
C PHE A 192 6.80 9.52 -13.93
N GLN A 193 6.76 8.54 -14.83
CA GLN A 193 5.66 8.33 -15.77
C GLN A 193 5.24 6.88 -15.68
N LEU A 194 4.02 6.63 -15.22
CA LEU A 194 3.48 5.29 -15.06
C LEU A 194 2.33 5.07 -16.04
N ARG A 195 2.27 3.86 -16.55
CA ARG A 195 1.11 3.35 -17.29
C ARG A 195 0.77 1.97 -16.76
N LEU A 196 -0.47 1.83 -16.34
CA LEU A 196 -1.06 0.59 -15.84
C LEU A 196 -2.19 0.21 -16.79
N THR A 197 -2.08 -0.97 -17.40
CA THR A 197 -3.12 -1.55 -18.24
C THR A 197 -3.74 -2.73 -17.51
N ILE A 198 -5.07 -2.74 -17.46
CA ILE A 198 -5.90 -3.76 -16.83
C ILE A 198 -6.72 -4.40 -17.94
N GLN A 199 -6.73 -5.71 -17.99
CA GLN A 199 -7.56 -6.48 -18.91
C GLN A 199 -8.20 -7.64 -18.14
N GLU A 200 -9.33 -8.13 -18.60
CA GLU A 200 -9.93 -9.33 -18.04
C GLU A 200 -8.92 -10.49 -18.13
N ALA A 201 -8.81 -11.25 -17.05
CA ALA A 201 -7.93 -12.42 -17.04
C ALA A 201 -8.46 -13.43 -18.04
N ASN A 202 -7.65 -13.78 -19.03
CA ASN A 202 -8.05 -14.82 -19.97
C ASN A 202 -8.01 -16.16 -19.23
N GLN A 203 -9.15 -16.84 -19.08
CA GLN A 203 -9.12 -18.22 -18.57
C GLN A 203 -8.38 -19.10 -19.57
N PRO A 204 -7.40 -19.91 -19.12
CA PRO A 204 -6.69 -20.84 -20.00
C PRO A 204 -7.60 -21.95 -20.53
#